data_AF-A0A7C0VSD5-F1
#
_entry.id   AF-A0A7C0VSD5-F1
#
_cell.length_a   1.000
_cell.length_b   1.000
_cell.length_c   1.000
_cell.angle_alpha   90.00
_cell.angle_beta   90.00
_cell.angle_gamma   90.00
#
_symmetry.space_group_name_H-M   'P 1'
#
loop_
_entity.id
_entity.type
_entity.pdbx_description
1 polymer ?
#
loop_
_entity_poly.entity_id
_entity_poly.type
_entity_poly.pdbx_seq_one_letter_code
_entity_poly.pdbx_strand_id
1 'polypeptide(L)'
;MSLDMTLMLPAVAVLGALGLAMAAMLVWASKVFYVPTDPIVDALIELMPGANCGACGYPGCADAAEHIVAGDVTPDVCTSCDAETFELIGEL
;
A
#
# COMPACT_ATOMS: atom_id res chain seq x y z
N MET A 1 15.74 -40.66 -11.07
CA MET A 1 14.39 -40.10 -10.90
C MET A 1 13.78 -40.68 -9.62
N SER A 2 14.43 -40.47 -8.47
CA SER A 2 14.08 -41.17 -7.22
C SER A 2 14.64 -40.53 -5.95
N LEU A 3 15.04 -39.25 -5.98
CA LEU A 3 15.34 -38.46 -4.77
C LEU A 3 14.60 -37.10 -4.76
N ASP A 4 14.17 -36.62 -5.93
CA ASP A 4 13.65 -35.27 -6.12
C ASP A 4 12.15 -35.16 -5.78
N MET A 5 11.32 -36.12 -6.19
CA MET A 5 9.87 -36.10 -5.98
C MET A 5 9.47 -36.25 -4.49
N THR A 6 10.28 -37.00 -3.73
CA THR A 6 10.08 -37.23 -2.29
C THR A 6 10.36 -35.99 -1.45
N LEU A 7 11.23 -35.08 -1.92
CA LEU A 7 11.48 -33.79 -1.29
C LEU A 7 10.54 -32.69 -1.82
N MET A 8 10.16 -32.73 -3.09
CA MET A 8 9.30 -31.71 -3.70
C MET A 8 7.93 -31.62 -3.04
N LEU A 9 7.27 -32.75 -2.81
CA LEU A 9 5.93 -32.75 -2.23
C LEU A 9 5.87 -32.17 -0.80
N PRO A 10 6.73 -32.57 0.16
CA PRO A 10 6.77 -31.94 1.47
C PRO A 10 7.25 -30.48 1.41
N ALA A 11 8.15 -30.11 0.50
CA ALA A 11 8.58 -28.71 0.34
C ALA A 11 7.40 -27.81 -0.09
N VAL A 12 6.61 -28.25 -1.08
CA VAL A 12 5.39 -27.55 -1.50
C VAL A 12 4.36 -27.49 -0.37
N ALA A 13 4.17 -28.60 0.35
CA ALA A 13 3.24 -28.64 1.49
C ALA A 13 3.64 -27.66 2.60
N VAL A 14 4.92 -27.60 2.96
CA VAL A 14 5.41 -26.70 4.02
C VAL A 14 5.33 -25.23 3.57
N LEU A 15 5.80 -24.90 2.36
CA LEU A 15 5.72 -23.53 1.85
C LEU A 15 4.28 -23.08 1.66
N GLY A 16 3.40 -23.96 1.15
CA GLY A 16 1.97 -23.69 1.01
C GLY A 16 1.28 -23.48 2.36
N ALA A 17 1.55 -24.35 3.34
CA ALA A 17 1.00 -24.21 4.70
C ALA A 17 1.48 -22.92 5.39
N LEU A 18 2.76 -22.59 5.26
CA LEU A 18 3.31 -21.33 5.79
C LEU A 18 2.68 -20.12 5.11
N GLY A 19 2.56 -20.14 3.77
CA GLY A 19 1.91 -19.07 3.01
C GLY A 19 0.46 -18.86 3.44
N LEU A 20 -0.31 -19.94 3.61
CA LEU A 20 -1.68 -19.87 4.10
C LEU A 20 -1.76 -19.36 5.55
N ALA A 21 -0.87 -19.82 6.42
CA ALA A 21 -0.82 -19.36 7.81
C ALA A 21 -0.49 -17.86 7.90
N MET A 22 0.48 -17.39 7.11
CA MET A 22 0.85 -15.98 7.04
C MET A 22 -0.28 -15.14 6.44
N ALA A 23 -0.90 -15.59 5.35
CA ALA A 23 -2.04 -14.90 4.76
C ALA A 23 -3.22 -14.77 5.75
N ALA A 24 -3.57 -15.84 6.46
CA ALA A 24 -4.61 -15.81 7.48
C ALA A 24 -4.28 -14.84 8.62
N MET A 25 -3.02 -14.83 9.07
CA MET A 25 -2.54 -13.90 10.09
C MET A 25 -2.62 -12.43 9.63
N LEU A 26 -2.21 -12.15 8.39
CA LEU A 26 -2.25 -10.80 7.83
C LEU A 26 -3.68 -10.30 7.63
N VAL A 27 -4.61 -11.16 7.18
CA VAL A 27 -6.04 -10.81 7.04
C VAL A 27 -6.70 -10.57 8.41
N TRP A 28 -6.32 -11.33 9.42
CA TRP A 28 -6.80 -11.09 10.78
C TRP A 28 -6.25 -9.77 11.33
N ALA A 29 -4.95 -9.55 11.18
CA ALA A 29 -4.29 -8.32 11.61
C ALA A 29 -4.86 -7.07 10.90
N SER A 30 -5.12 -7.13 9.59
CA SER A 30 -5.65 -6.00 8.84
C SER A 30 -7.03 -5.55 9.31
N LYS A 31 -7.83 -6.47 9.86
CA LYS A 31 -9.15 -6.15 10.44
C LYS A 31 -9.07 -5.67 11.87
N VAL A 32 -8.20 -6.27 12.68
CA VAL A 32 -8.05 -5.92 14.11
C VAL A 32 -7.36 -4.57 14.28
N PHE A 33 -6.38 -4.26 13.44
CA PHE A 33 -5.62 -3.01 13.46
C PHE A 33 -6.09 -2.02 12.40
N TYR A 34 -7.31 -2.18 11.89
CA TYR A 34 -7.88 -1.22 10.95
C TYR A 34 -8.11 0.12 11.65
N VAL A 35 -7.52 1.19 11.11
CA VAL A 35 -7.76 2.57 11.53
C VAL A 35 -8.62 3.22 10.46
N PRO A 36 -9.77 3.82 10.81
CA PRO A 36 -10.60 4.53 9.85
C PRO A 36 -9.84 5.75 9.32
N THR A 37 -9.86 5.91 8.00
CA THR A 37 -9.25 7.01 7.25
C THR A 37 -10.33 7.96 6.71
N ASP A 38 -9.94 9.20 6.40
CA ASP A 38 -10.82 10.16 5.74
C ASP A 38 -11.05 9.73 4.27
N PRO A 39 -12.31 9.66 3.78
CA PRO A 39 -12.59 9.25 2.41
C PRO A 39 -11.91 10.12 1.34
N ILE A 40 -11.62 11.39 1.63
CA ILE A 40 -10.88 12.27 0.71
C ILE A 40 -9.42 11.85 0.65
N VAL A 41 -8.81 11.49 1.78
CA VAL A 41 -7.44 10.97 1.84
C VAL A 41 -7.33 9.66 1.06
N ASP A 42 -8.30 8.76 1.21
CA ASP A 42 -8.32 7.50 0.44
C ASP A 42 -8.44 7.76 -1.07
N ALA A 43 -9.36 8.64 -1.49
CA ALA A 43 -9.51 9.03 -2.89
C ALA A 43 -8.23 9.65 -3.46
N LEU A 44 -7.54 10.46 -2.66
CA LEU A 44 -6.26 11.04 -3.04
C LEU A 44 -5.19 9.96 -3.24
N ILE A 45 -5.08 9.01 -2.31
CA ILE A 45 -4.09 7.92 -2.38
C ILE A 45 -4.31 7.06 -3.62
N GLU A 46 -5.56 6.87 -4.06
CA GLU A 46 -5.90 6.13 -5.29
C GLU A 46 -5.38 6.84 -6.56
N LEU A 47 -5.28 8.16 -6.55
CA LEU A 47 -4.68 8.95 -7.64
C LEU A 47 -3.16 9.03 -7.55
N MET A 48 -2.59 8.89 -6.34
CA MET A 48 -1.16 8.94 -6.12
C MET A 48 -0.46 7.65 -6.58
N PRO A 49 0.86 7.69 -6.87
CA PRO A 49 1.62 6.52 -7.34
C PRO A 49 1.77 5.39 -6.29
N GLY A 50 1.36 5.60 -5.03
CA GLY A 50 1.48 4.61 -3.95
C GLY A 50 2.92 4.16 -3.65
N ALA A 51 3.92 4.87 -4.16
CA ALA A 51 5.32 4.45 -4.15
C ALA A 51 5.96 4.50 -2.75
N ASN A 52 5.43 5.31 -1.82
CA ASN A 52 5.96 5.50 -0.47
C ASN A 52 7.48 5.75 -0.45
N CYS A 53 7.98 6.55 -1.40
CA CYS A 53 9.41 6.75 -1.63
C CYS A 53 10.03 7.86 -0.76
N GLY A 54 9.21 8.70 -0.12
CA GLY A 54 9.64 9.79 0.76
C GLY A 54 10.29 10.99 0.07
N ALA A 55 10.27 11.07 -1.27
CA ALA A 55 10.89 12.16 -2.01
C ALA A 55 10.24 13.53 -1.72
N CYS A 56 8.97 13.55 -1.33
CA CYS A 56 8.22 14.74 -0.94
C CYS A 56 8.48 15.19 0.51
N GLY A 57 9.29 14.45 1.29
CA GLY A 57 9.59 14.76 2.69
C GLY A 57 8.64 14.13 3.72
N TYR A 58 7.60 13.42 3.27
CA TYR A 58 6.65 12.70 4.13
C TYR A 58 6.95 11.19 4.19
N PRO A 59 6.67 10.48 5.31
CA PRO A 59 6.97 9.05 5.48
C PRO A 59 6.24 8.12 4.51
N GLY A 60 5.13 8.56 3.92
CA GLY A 60 4.35 7.78 2.97
C GLY A 60 3.37 8.64 2.17
N CYS A 61 2.78 8.04 1.12
CA CYS A 61 1.78 8.71 0.29
C CYS A 61 0.54 9.09 1.09
N ALA A 62 0.12 8.26 2.05
CA ALA A 62 -1.00 8.56 2.93
C ALA A 62 -0.74 9.78 3.83
N ASP A 63 0.46 9.89 4.40
CA ASP A 63 0.84 11.03 5.25
C ASP A 63 0.93 12.34 4.43
N ALA A 64 1.48 12.26 3.22
CA ALA A 64 1.44 13.39 2.28
C ALA A 64 0.00 13.78 1.92
N ALA A 65 -0.88 12.79 1.71
CA ALA A 65 -2.28 13.01 1.39
C ALA A 65 -3.05 13.69 2.53
N GLU A 66 -2.80 13.30 3.78
CA GLU A 66 -3.36 13.96 4.96
C GLU A 66 -2.96 15.44 5.02
N HIS A 67 -1.70 15.78 4.74
CA HIS A 67 -1.23 17.17 4.73
C HIS A 67 -1.79 17.99 3.55
N ILE A 68 -2.04 17.35 2.41
CA ILE A 68 -2.73 18.00 1.27
C ILE A 68 -4.18 18.32 1.67
N VAL A 69 -4.90 17.36 2.26
CA VAL A 69 -6.29 17.55 2.71
C VAL A 69 -6.38 18.57 3.86
N ALA A 70 -5.39 18.62 4.75
CA ALA A 70 -5.28 19.63 5.79
C ALA A 70 -5.00 21.05 5.25
N GLY A 71 -4.59 21.18 3.98
CA GLY A 71 -4.21 22.44 3.36
C GLY A 71 -2.81 22.93 3.75
N ASP A 72 -1.99 22.07 4.33
CA ASP A 72 -0.61 22.40 4.74
C ASP A 72 0.34 22.49 3.54
N VAL A 73 0.06 21.71 2.48
CA VAL A 73 0.83 21.66 1.24
C VAL A 73 -0.08 21.51 0.02
N THR A 74 0.45 21.89 -1.14
CA THR A 74 -0.24 21.74 -2.41
C THR A 74 0.02 20.35 -3.03
N PRO A 75 -0.90 19.83 -3.86
CA PRO A 75 -0.80 18.50 -4.50
C PRO A 75 0.50 18.22 -5.26
N ASP A 76 1.11 19.25 -5.83
CA ASP A 76 2.36 19.18 -6.60
C ASP A 76 3.59 18.84 -5.74
N VAL A 77 3.44 18.77 -4.41
CA VAL A 77 4.47 18.28 -3.50
C VAL A 77 4.93 16.86 -3.84
N CYS A 78 4.06 16.04 -4.43
CA CYS A 78 4.44 14.72 -4.94
C CYS A 78 4.95 14.81 -6.39
N THR A 79 6.24 15.03 -6.57
CA THR A 79 6.88 15.14 -7.90
C THR A 79 6.85 13.86 -8.75
N SER A 80 6.39 12.74 -8.19
CA SER A 80 6.22 11.47 -8.90
C SER A 80 4.87 11.33 -9.60
N CYS A 81 3.91 12.20 -9.30
CA CYS A 81 2.66 12.30 -10.03
C CYS A 81 2.87 13.08 -11.35
N ASP A 82 2.07 12.77 -12.36
CA ASP A 82 1.99 13.56 -13.59
C ASP A 82 1.05 14.77 -13.42
N ALA A 83 1.10 15.67 -14.41
CA ALA A 83 0.32 16.91 -14.38
C ALA A 83 -1.21 16.68 -14.38
N GLU A 84 -1.68 15.62 -15.03
CA GLU A 84 -3.11 15.26 -15.07
C GLU A 84 -3.57 14.81 -13.69
N THR A 85 -2.73 14.05 -12.98
CA THR A 85 -2.99 13.62 -11.61
C THR A 85 -3.15 14.80 -10.65
N PHE A 86 -2.36 15.88 -10.79
CA PHE A 86 -2.52 17.07 -9.92
C PHE A 86 -3.83 17.82 -10.15
N GLU A 87 -4.31 17.84 -11.40
CA GLU A 87 -5.59 18.47 -11.74
C GLU A 87 -6.75 17.68 -11.11
N LEU A 88 -6.75 16.35 -11.28
CA LEU A 88 -7.74 15.46 -10.66
C LEU A 88 -7.73 15.55 -9.13
N ILE A 89 -6.54 15.65 -8.53
CA ILE A 89 -6.39 15.87 -7.09
C ILE A 89 -6.99 17.23 -6.68
N GLY A 90 -6.76 18.30 -7.45
CA GLY A 90 -7.27 19.63 -7.13
C GLY A 90 -8.78 19.77 -7.25
N GLU A 91 -9.45 18.81 -7.89
CA GLU A 91 -10.91 18.74 -8.03
C GLU A 91 -11.61 17.96 -6.90
N LEU A 92 -10.85 17.22 -6.07
CA LEU A 92 -11.35 16.50 -4.88
C LEU A 92 -11.64 17.46 -3.72
#